data_AF-A0A183JES4-F1
#
_entry.id   AF-A0A183JES4-F1
#
_cell.length_a   1.000
_cell.length_b   1.000
_cell.length_c   1.000
_cell.angle_alpha   90.00
_cell.angle_beta   90.00
_cell.angle_gamma   90.00
#
_symmetry.space_group_name_H-M   'P 1'
#
loop_
_entity.id
_entity.type
_entity.pdbx_description
1 polymer ?
#
loop_
_entity_poly.entity_id
_entity_poly.type
_entity_poly.pdbx_seq_one_letter_code
_entity_poly.pdbx_strand_id
1 'polypeptide(L)' 'MSINQRRKKSEWPVIRQIKGGKVAGPDNIPAEALKSDIEVTTNMLHLLFKKIWEEEQVPINWKEGHIIKET' A
#
# COMPACT_ATOMS: atom_id res chain seq x y z
N MET A 1 -19.15 -1.97 -38.28
CA MET A 1 -19.07 -1.02 -37.14
C MET A 1 -17.62 -0.71 -36.83
N SER A 2 -17.24 0.56 -36.77
CA SER A 2 -15.86 1.03 -36.64
C SER A 2 -15.29 0.83 -35.22
N ILE A 3 -14.00 0.47 -35.13
CA ILE A 3 -13.29 0.12 -33.87
C ILE A 3 -13.39 1.23 -32.81
N ASN A 4 -13.41 2.50 -33.23
CA ASN A 4 -13.58 3.65 -32.34
C ASN A 4 -14.94 3.68 -31.62
N GLN A 5 -16.01 3.15 -32.25
CA GLN A 5 -17.32 3.03 -31.62
C GLN A 5 -17.31 2.00 -30.49
N ARG A 6 -16.50 0.93 -30.64
CA ARG A 6 -16.39 -0.17 -29.65
C ARG A 6 -15.67 0.31 -28.39
N ARG A 7 -14.57 1.05 -28.55
CA ARG A 7 -13.75 1.57 -27.43
C ARG A 7 -14.53 2.57 -26.57
N LYS A 8 -15.19 3.54 -27.21
CA LYS A 8 -16.04 4.52 -26.49
C LYS A 8 -17.18 3.83 -25.73
N LYS A 9 -17.75 2.76 -26.28
CA LYS A 9 -18.85 2.01 -25.65
C LYS A 9 -18.40 1.16 -24.45
N SER A 10 -17.16 0.67 -24.43
CA SER A 10 -16.57 -0.01 -23.27
C SER A 10 -16.08 0.95 -22.18
N GLU A 11 -15.67 2.17 -22.54
CA GLU A 11 -15.17 3.19 -21.59
C GLU A 11 -16.31 3.95 -20.88
N TRP A 12 -17.42 4.21 -21.59
CA TRP A 12 -18.56 4.98 -21.05
C TRP A 12 -19.15 4.45 -19.73
N PRO A 13 -19.39 3.13 -19.56
CA PRO A 13 -19.90 2.58 -18.30
C PRO A 13 -18.90 2.75 -17.15
N VAL A 14 -17.60 2.63 -17.43
CA VAL A 14 -16.51 2.73 -16.44
C VAL A 14 -16.39 4.16 -15.92
N ILE A 15 -16.41 5.16 -16.82
CA ILE A 15 -16.34 6.59 -16.46
C ILE A 15 -17.52 6.98 -15.55
N ARG A 16 -18.71 6.42 -15.80
CA ARG A 16 -19.90 6.68 -14.97
C ARG A 16 -19.80 6.08 -13.58
N GLN A 17 -19.20 4.90 -13.44
CA GLN A 17 -18.97 4.27 -12.13
C GLN A 17 -17.97 5.07 -11.29
N ILE A 18 -16.89 5.55 -11.92
CA ILE A 18 -15.86 6.39 -11.27
C ILE A 18 -16.47 7.72 -10.80
N LYS A 19 -17.25 8.41 -11.65
CA LYS A 19 -17.94 9.66 -11.27
C LYS A 19 -19.02 9.46 -10.21
N GLY A 20 -19.63 8.28 -10.14
CA GLY A 20 -20.68 7.95 -9.18
C GLY A 20 -20.17 7.41 -7.84
N GLY A 21 -18.85 7.36 -7.61
CA GLY A 21 -18.24 6.83 -6.39
C GLY A 21 -18.54 5.34 -6.12
N LYS A 22 -19.07 4.63 -7.12
CA LYS A 22 -19.57 3.26 -6.99
C LYS A 22 -18.55 2.27 -7.52
N VAL A 23 -17.30 2.44 -7.11
CA VAL A 23 -16.33 1.35 -7.15
C VAL A 23 -16.52 0.64 -5.82
N ALA A 24 -17.17 -0.54 -5.83
CA ALA A 24 -16.99 -1.46 -4.73
C ALA A 24 -15.48 -1.75 -4.70
N GLY A 25 -14.80 -1.28 -3.65
CA GLY A 25 -13.38 -1.52 -3.49
C GLY A 25 -13.11 -3.03 -3.54
N PRO A 26 -11.92 -3.46 -3.99
CA PRO A 26 -11.52 -4.87 -3.95
C PRO A 26 -11.54 -5.47 -2.53
N ASP A 27 -11.70 -4.64 -1.51
CA ASP A 27 -11.48 -5.00 -0.11
C ASP A 27 -12.78 -5.46 0.56
N ASN A 28 -13.27 -6.64 0.15
CA ASN A 28 -14.11 -7.46 1.02
C ASN A 28 -13.25 -8.26 2.01
N ILE A 29 -12.09 -7.73 2.44
CA ILE A 29 -11.27 -8.38 3.45
C ILE A 29 -12.05 -8.29 4.76
N PRO A 30 -12.41 -9.43 5.39
CA PRO A 30 -13.15 -9.42 6.64
C PRO A 30 -12.34 -8.63 7.68
N ALA A 31 -13.03 -7.79 8.45
CA ALA A 31 -12.39 -6.97 9.48
C ALA A 31 -11.55 -7.80 10.47
N GLU A 32 -11.88 -9.07 10.64
CA GLU A 32 -11.13 -10.06 11.44
C GLU A 32 -9.76 -10.39 10.83
N ALA A 33 -9.65 -10.50 9.50
CA ALA A 33 -8.37 -10.71 8.82
C ALA A 33 -7.50 -9.45 8.92
N LEU A 34 -8.08 -8.26 8.74
CA LEU A 34 -7.36 -6.99 8.94
C LEU A 34 -6.85 -6.84 10.38
N LYS A 35 -7.65 -7.23 11.38
CA LYS A 35 -7.25 -7.16 12.79
C LYS A 35 -6.12 -8.15 13.10
N SER A 36 -6.18 -9.35 12.54
CA SER A 36 -5.13 -10.36 12.67
C SER A 36 -3.83 -9.90 12.01
N ASP A 37 -3.91 -9.31 10.81
CA ASP A 37 -2.75 -8.75 10.11
C ASP A 37 -2.13 -7.60 10.91
N ILE A 38 -2.94 -6.72 11.51
CA ILE A 38 -2.45 -5.64 12.39
C ILE A 38 -1.73 -6.21 13.61
N GLU A 39 -2.28 -7.25 14.24
CA GLU A 39 -1.68 -7.89 15.42
C GLU A 39 -0.34 -8.55 15.07
N VAL A 40 -0.29 -9.31 13.97
CA VAL A 40 0.96 -9.93 13.47
C VAL A 40 1.99 -8.86 13.14
N THR A 41 1.59 -7.80 12.44
CA THR A 41 2.50 -6.69 12.08
C THR A 41 3.02 -5.96 13.32
N THR A 42 2.16 -5.75 14.32
CA THR A 42 2.52 -5.12 15.60
C THR A 42 3.52 -5.98 16.37
N ASN A 43 3.29 -7.29 16.45
CA ASN A 43 4.18 -8.22 17.14
C ASN A 43 5.54 -8.31 16.45
N MET A 44 5.58 -8.33 15.11
CA MET A 44 6.83 -8.29 14.35
C MET A 44 7.60 -6.98 14.57
N LEU A 45 6.92 -5.84 14.51
CA LEU A 45 7.53 -4.53 14.78
C LEU A 45 8.07 -4.45 16.20
N HIS A 46 7.32 -4.93 17.19
CA HIS A 46 7.74 -4.95 18.59
C HIS A 46 9.00 -5.81 18.79
N LEU A 47 9.06 -6.98 18.15
CA LEU A 47 10.26 -7.83 18.18
C LEU A 47 11.45 -7.16 17.50
N LEU A 48 11.25 -6.50 16.37
CA LEU A 48 12.31 -5.76 15.66
C LEU A 48 12.84 -4.60 16.52
N PHE A 49 11.96 -3.79 17.12
CA PHE A 49 12.37 -2.72 18.02
C PHE A 49 13.09 -3.26 19.26
N LYS A 50 12.61 -4.37 19.84
CA LYS A 50 13.29 -5.02 20.96
C LYS A 50 14.70 -5.48 20.57
N LYS A 51 14.87 -6.08 19.39
CA LYS A 51 16.19 -6.46 18.87
C LYS A 51 17.09 -5.25 18.66
N ILE A 52 16.58 -4.18 18.08
CA ILE A 52 17.34 -2.93 17.90
C ILE A 52 17.73 -2.31 19.26
N TRP A 53 16.84 -2.39 20.25
CA TRP A 53 17.06 -1.88 21.59
C TRP A 53 18.07 -2.71 22.41
N GLU A 54 17.99 -4.03 22.34
CA GLU A 54 18.89 -4.94 23.08
C GLU A 54 20.24 -5.11 22.41
N GLU A 55 20.29 -5.14 21.08
CA GLU A 55 21.54 -5.36 20.33
C GLU A 55 22.25 -4.04 19.99
N GLU A 56 21.60 -2.88 20.08
CA GLU A 56 22.09 -1.56 19.63
C GLU A 56 22.66 -1.56 18.19
N GLN A 57 22.34 -2.60 17.41
CA GLN A 57 22.83 -2.81 16.06
C GLN A 57 21.94 -2.03 15.10
N VAL A 58 22.19 -0.73 15.02
CA VAL A 58 21.79 0.06 13.85
C VAL A 58 22.53 -0.54 12.65
N PRO A 59 21.82 -0.94 11.57
CA PRO A 59 22.48 -1.39 10.35
C PRO A 59 23.51 -0.34 9.92
N ILE A 60 24.78 -0.73 9.76
CA ILE A 60 25.88 0.21 9.46
C ILE A 60 25.59 1.02 8.18
N ASN A 61 24.78 0.45 7.27
CA ASN A 61 24.31 1.13 6.07
C ASN A 61 23.45 2.39 6.32
N TRP A 62 22.92 2.61 7.53
CA TRP A 62 22.21 3.83 7.93
C TRP A 62 23.15 4.90 8.48
N LYS A 63 24.38 4.55 8.88
CA LYS A 63 25.40 5.56 9.22
C LYS A 63 25.94 6.28 7.98
N GLU A 64 25.78 5.67 6.81
CA GLU A 64 26.19 6.23 5.52
C GLU A 64 25.00 6.91 4.83
N GLY A 65 24.46 7.93 5.50
CA GLY A 65 23.53 8.85 4.87
C GLY A 65 24.29 9.74 3.87
N HIS A 66 24.20 9.42 2.57
CA HIS A 66 24.61 10.36 1.53
C HIS A 66 23.66 11.57 1.55
N ILE A 67 24.04 12.62 2.27
CA ILE A 67 23.36 13.91 2.25
C ILE A 67 23.67 14.55 0.89
N ILE A 68 22.80 14.34 -0.09
CA ILE A 68 22.82 15.11 -1.33
C ILE A 68 22.30 16.50 -0.96
N LYS A 69 23.21 17.49 -0.92
CA LYS A 69 22.83 18.89 -0.91
C LYS A 69 22.45 19.26 -2.34
N GLU A 70 21.16 19.48 -2.58
CA GLU A 70 20.77 20.22 -3.79
C GLU A 70 21.29 21.65 -3.67
N THR A 71 21.99 22.09 -4.73
CA THR A 71 22.52 23.45 -4.89
C THR A 71 21.55 24.24 -5.76
#